data_AF-A0A9D9RU02-F1
#
_entry.id   AF-A0A9D9RU02-F1
#
_cell.length_a   1.000
_cell.length_b   1.000
_cell.length_c   1.000
_cell.angle_alpha   90.00
_cell.angle_beta   90.00
_cell.angle_gamma   90.00
#
_symmetry.space_group_name_H-M   'P 1'
#
loop_
_entity.id
_entity.type
_entity.pdbx_description
1 polymer ?
#
loop_
_entity_poly.entity_id
_entity_poly.type
_entity_poly.pdbx_seq_one_letter_code
_entity_poly.pdbx_strand_id
1 'polypeptide(L)'
;MDAAIRQLSTQAFWAVAMWGPGIAAVVTTLFIAKQPFSSLRLNTLGNKRIYLWAWFLPSALTLLATAFTLMFGIATFDMDFTMIRTAMESATGGSEIPAEVIVLSQTLLAVTFGPFINMLFTLGEELGWRGFLLPKLMPLGQWKAVVISGVVWGVWHAPAIAQGHNYPGYPILGIFMMIILCVLLGTIISWMYIATQSPWAAALAHGSFNAIAGLPVLFLKPGFNMAFGGTLAAPTAWIGMAAFIAWLVWTKRFPVQIQPDETGTGIAQD
;
A
#
# COMPACT_ATOMS: atom_id res chain seq x y z
N MET A 1 -19.18 25.82 -0.77
CA MET A 1 -18.14 25.19 0.08
C MET A 1 -16.80 25.57 -0.52
N ASP A 2 -15.90 26.14 0.27
CA ASP A 2 -14.56 26.49 -0.17
C ASP A 2 -13.83 25.25 -0.72
N ALA A 3 -13.03 25.42 -1.78
CA ALA A 3 -12.32 24.34 -2.44
C ALA A 3 -11.34 23.64 -1.48
N ALA A 4 -10.71 24.42 -0.59
CA ALA A 4 -9.84 23.90 0.45
C ALA A 4 -10.61 23.03 1.46
N ILE A 5 -11.79 23.48 1.91
CA ILE A 5 -12.66 22.70 2.81
C ILE A 5 -13.08 21.40 2.14
N ARG A 6 -13.47 21.43 0.86
CA ARG A 6 -13.84 20.21 0.12
C ARG A 6 -12.68 19.21 0.05
N GLN A 7 -11.47 19.69 -0.22
CA GLN A 7 -10.28 18.85 -0.29
C GLN A 7 -9.97 18.22 1.07
N LEU A 8 -9.96 19.02 2.14
CA LEU A 8 -9.73 18.55 3.51
C LEU A 8 -10.79 17.53 3.94
N SER A 9 -12.07 17.81 3.68
CA SER A 9 -13.14 16.86 3.97
C SER A 9 -12.96 15.54 3.21
N THR A 10 -12.60 15.60 1.92
CA THR A 10 -12.38 14.40 1.11
C THR A 10 -11.23 13.55 1.67
N GLN A 11 -10.10 14.18 2.03
CA GLN A 11 -8.97 13.50 2.66
C GLN A 11 -9.34 12.87 4.00
N ALA A 12 -10.10 13.59 4.84
CA ALA A 12 -10.57 13.07 6.12
C ALA A 12 -11.51 11.86 5.93
N PHE A 13 -12.44 11.93 4.97
CA PHE A 13 -13.32 10.79 4.67
C PHE A 13 -12.53 9.58 4.18
N TRP A 14 -11.50 9.76 3.36
CA TRP A 14 -10.65 8.65 2.91
C TRP A 14 -9.87 8.03 4.06
N ALA A 15 -9.28 8.85 4.94
CA ALA A 15 -8.58 8.37 6.13
C ALA A 15 -9.50 7.56 7.06
N VAL A 16 -10.76 7.97 7.21
CA VAL A 16 -11.77 7.21 7.97
C VAL A 16 -12.22 5.96 7.22
N ALA A 17 -12.36 6.01 5.89
CA ALA A 17 -12.74 4.87 5.07
C ALA A 17 -11.73 3.72 5.15
N MET A 18 -10.44 4.01 5.35
CA MET A 18 -9.40 3.00 5.59
C MET A 18 -9.70 2.13 6.83
N TRP A 19 -10.46 2.63 7.81
CA TRP A 19 -10.89 1.83 8.96
C TRP A 19 -12.12 0.96 8.70
N GLY A 20 -12.82 1.15 7.58
CA GLY A 20 -14.02 0.39 7.22
C GLY A 20 -13.82 -1.14 7.32
N PRO A 21 -12.82 -1.72 6.63
CA PRO A 21 -12.57 -3.16 6.68
C PRO A 21 -12.22 -3.67 8.09
N GLY A 22 -11.43 -2.91 8.85
CA GLY A 22 -11.03 -3.26 10.21
C GLY A 22 -12.18 -3.23 11.19
N ILE A 23 -13.02 -2.19 11.12
CA ILE A 23 -14.25 -2.12 11.93
C ILE A 23 -15.17 -3.28 11.59
N ALA A 24 -15.38 -3.59 10.31
CA ALA A 24 -16.18 -4.73 9.88
C ALA A 24 -15.61 -6.05 10.42
N ALA A 25 -14.29 -6.24 10.41
CA ALA A 25 -13.62 -7.40 10.99
C ALA A 25 -13.80 -7.48 12.50
N VAL A 26 -13.64 -6.38 13.25
CA VAL A 26 -13.83 -6.35 14.70
C VAL A 26 -15.28 -6.69 15.05
N VAL A 27 -16.25 -6.06 14.38
CA VAL A 27 -17.68 -6.31 14.61
C VAL A 27 -18.03 -7.77 14.31
N THR A 28 -17.58 -8.28 13.16
CA THR A 28 -17.86 -9.67 12.76
C THR A 28 -17.21 -10.66 13.71
N THR A 29 -15.98 -10.40 14.15
CA THR A 29 -15.25 -11.27 15.09
C THR A 29 -15.95 -11.36 16.44
N LEU A 30 -16.30 -10.20 17.03
CA LEU A 30 -16.83 -10.14 18.38
C LEU A 30 -18.31 -10.53 18.47
N PHE A 31 -19.14 -10.08 17.53
CA PHE A 31 -20.59 -10.20 17.63
C PHE A 31 -21.19 -11.34 16.80
N ILE A 32 -20.60 -11.65 15.65
CA ILE A 32 -21.12 -12.71 14.75
C ILE A 32 -20.40 -14.03 15.04
N ALA A 33 -19.07 -14.05 14.92
CA ALA A 33 -18.26 -15.24 15.15
C ALA A 33 -18.07 -15.57 16.64
N LYS A 34 -18.34 -14.60 17.53
CA LYS A 34 -18.20 -14.72 18.99
C LYS A 34 -16.80 -15.22 19.41
N GLN A 35 -15.77 -14.76 18.72
CA GLN A 35 -14.37 -15.06 18.98
C GLN A 35 -13.73 -13.95 19.82
N PRO A 36 -12.70 -14.25 20.62
CA PRO A 36 -11.99 -13.22 21.37
C PRO A 36 -11.25 -12.26 20.44
N PHE A 37 -11.09 -11.00 20.85
CA PHE A 37 -10.37 -9.97 20.09
C PHE A 37 -8.93 -10.38 19.73
N SER A 38 -8.30 -11.21 20.55
CA SER A 38 -6.96 -11.77 20.30
C SER A 38 -6.88 -12.61 19.01
N SER A 39 -8.01 -13.09 18.48
CA SER A 39 -8.05 -13.81 17.19
C SER A 39 -7.66 -12.92 15.99
N LEU A 40 -7.71 -11.59 16.13
CA LEU A 40 -7.21 -10.63 15.13
C LEU A 40 -5.68 -10.46 15.19
N ARG A 41 -5.00 -11.13 16.13
CA ARG A 41 -3.53 -11.27 16.22
C ARG A 41 -2.74 -9.97 16.41
N LEU A 42 -3.37 -8.90 16.88
CA LEU A 42 -2.69 -7.65 17.25
C LEU A 42 -1.65 -7.81 18.37
N ASN A 43 -1.72 -8.90 19.13
CA ASN A 43 -0.76 -9.27 20.17
C ASN A 43 0.49 -10.00 19.64
N THR A 44 0.62 -10.19 18.34
CA THR A 44 1.74 -10.92 17.73
C THR A 44 2.58 -10.00 16.84
N LEU A 45 3.90 -10.14 16.93
CA LEU A 45 4.83 -9.47 16.01
C LEU A 45 5.50 -10.46 15.04
N GLY A 46 5.64 -11.73 15.42
CA GLY A 46 6.26 -12.74 14.57
C GLY A 46 7.73 -12.46 14.26
N ASN A 47 8.17 -12.86 13.05
CA ASN A 47 9.55 -12.69 12.61
C ASN A 47 9.90 -11.22 12.34
N LYS A 48 10.65 -10.60 13.26
CA LYS A 48 11.08 -9.19 13.18
C LYS A 48 11.88 -8.86 11.91
N ARG A 49 12.57 -9.82 11.28
CA ARG A 49 13.32 -9.58 10.03
C ARG A 49 12.40 -9.21 8.86
N ILE A 50 11.14 -9.64 8.88
CA ILE A 50 10.16 -9.29 7.84
C ILE A 50 9.78 -7.80 7.90
N TYR A 51 9.89 -7.15 9.06
CA TYR A 51 9.60 -5.71 9.19
C TYR A 51 10.62 -4.85 8.43
N LEU A 52 11.84 -5.34 8.21
CA LEU A 52 12.80 -4.66 7.34
C LEU A 52 12.34 -4.68 5.88
N TRP A 53 11.73 -5.78 5.44
CA TRP A 53 11.10 -5.84 4.12
C TRP A 53 9.86 -4.95 4.07
N ALA A 54 9.00 -4.98 5.09
CA ALA A 54 7.83 -4.11 5.17
C ALA A 54 8.22 -2.62 5.08
N TRP A 55 9.30 -2.23 5.76
CA TRP A 55 9.75 -0.85 5.77
C TRP A 55 10.41 -0.46 4.43
N PHE A 56 11.45 -1.16 3.98
CA PHE A 56 12.33 -0.68 2.89
C PHE A 56 11.97 -1.19 1.50
N LEU A 57 11.20 -2.28 1.37
CA LEU A 57 10.85 -2.83 0.05
C LEU A 57 10.05 -1.83 -0.80
N PRO A 58 9.05 -1.09 -0.26
CA PRO A 58 8.34 -0.10 -1.07
C PRO A 58 9.27 0.98 -1.63
N SER A 59 10.25 1.46 -0.86
CA SER A 59 11.25 2.41 -1.36
C SER A 59 12.09 1.84 -2.50
N ALA A 60 12.53 0.57 -2.40
CA ALA A 60 13.25 -0.10 -3.48
C ALA A 60 12.38 -0.24 -4.74
N LEU A 61 11.11 -0.62 -4.57
CA LEU A 61 10.15 -0.71 -5.67
C LEU A 61 9.89 0.66 -6.31
N THR A 62 9.87 1.74 -5.51
CA THR A 62 9.72 3.11 -6.00
C THR A 62 10.87 3.50 -6.90
N LEU A 63 12.11 3.22 -6.49
CA LEU A 63 13.29 3.51 -7.31
C LEU A 63 13.25 2.74 -8.64
N LEU A 64 12.84 1.47 -8.62
CA LEU A 64 12.67 0.67 -9.84
C LEU A 64 11.55 1.22 -10.72
N ALA A 65 10.42 1.61 -10.14
CA ALA A 65 9.30 2.21 -10.87
C ALA A 65 9.71 3.52 -11.55
N THR A 66 10.47 4.38 -10.85
CA THR A 66 11.05 5.61 -11.41
C THR A 66 11.99 5.29 -12.56
N ALA A 67 12.91 4.33 -12.38
CA ALA A 67 13.85 3.93 -13.41
C ALA A 67 13.12 3.44 -14.67
N PHE A 68 12.09 2.59 -14.53
CA PHE A 68 11.28 2.14 -15.67
C PHE A 68 10.47 3.26 -16.31
N THR A 69 9.95 4.19 -15.52
CA THR A 69 9.24 5.37 -16.04
C THR A 69 10.13 6.21 -16.94
N LEU A 70 11.38 6.45 -16.51
CA LEU A 70 12.38 7.18 -17.30
C LEU A 70 12.84 6.36 -18.52
N MET A 71 13.10 5.07 -18.34
CA MET A 71 13.59 4.17 -19.40
C MET A 71 12.58 4.03 -20.55
N PHE A 72 11.29 3.98 -20.24
CA PHE A 72 10.23 3.93 -21.26
C PHE A 72 9.85 5.31 -21.82
N GLY A 73 10.50 6.40 -21.37
CA GLY A 73 10.23 7.75 -21.84
C GLY A 73 8.84 8.28 -21.45
N ILE A 74 8.21 7.72 -20.41
CA ILE A 74 6.88 8.16 -19.95
C ILE A 74 6.97 9.52 -19.27
N ALA A 75 8.07 9.78 -18.56
CA ALA A 75 8.38 11.06 -17.95
C ALA A 75 9.87 11.39 -18.12
N THR A 76 10.21 12.65 -17.89
CA THR A 76 11.60 13.13 -17.91
C THR A 76 12.03 13.53 -16.51
N PHE A 77 13.29 13.26 -16.17
CA PHE A 77 13.85 13.57 -14.86
C PHE A 77 14.03 15.08 -14.69
N ASP A 78 13.72 15.58 -13.50
CA ASP A 78 13.69 17.01 -13.19
C ASP A 78 14.52 17.33 -11.94
N MET A 79 15.71 17.88 -12.16
CA MET A 79 16.56 18.40 -11.08
C MET A 79 16.20 19.83 -10.67
N ASP A 80 15.35 20.51 -11.44
CA ASP A 80 14.88 21.86 -11.11
C ASP A 80 13.72 21.83 -10.11
N PHE A 81 13.15 20.65 -9.82
CA PHE A 81 11.98 20.45 -8.97
C PHE A 81 10.79 21.34 -9.37
N THR A 82 10.51 21.42 -10.67
CA THR A 82 9.54 22.33 -11.29
C THR A 82 8.17 22.22 -10.61
N MET A 83 7.68 21.00 -10.37
CA MET A 83 6.38 20.82 -9.72
C MET A 83 6.31 21.37 -8.29
N ILE A 84 7.39 21.22 -7.51
CA ILE A 84 7.45 21.79 -6.16
C ILE A 84 7.55 23.31 -6.22
N ARG A 85 8.39 23.87 -7.10
CA ARG A 85 8.51 25.33 -7.25
C ARG A 85 7.19 25.97 -7.65
N THR A 86 6.49 25.42 -8.64
CA THR A 86 5.17 25.90 -9.06
C THR A 86 4.14 25.78 -7.94
N ALA A 87 4.16 24.69 -7.14
CA ALA A 87 3.28 24.56 -5.99
C ALA A 87 3.58 25.62 -4.89
N MET A 88 4.85 25.94 -4.66
CA MET A 88 5.28 26.93 -3.68
C MET A 88 4.92 28.36 -4.07
N GLU A 89 4.99 28.69 -5.37
CA GLU A 89 4.54 30.00 -5.89
C GLU A 89 3.05 30.25 -5.58
N SER A 90 2.25 29.18 -5.51
CA SER A 90 0.83 29.26 -5.18
C SER A 90 0.53 29.32 -3.67
N ALA A 91 1.53 29.08 -2.82
CA ALA A 91 1.39 29.03 -1.37
C ALA A 91 1.89 30.33 -0.69
N THR A 92 1.11 30.87 0.24
CA THR A 92 1.50 32.06 1.01
C THR A 92 2.80 31.81 1.78
N GLY A 93 3.86 32.56 1.51
CA GLY A 93 5.20 32.37 2.10
C GLY A 93 6.00 31.20 1.53
N GLY A 94 5.48 30.49 0.51
CA GLY A 94 6.14 29.34 -0.10
C GLY A 94 7.45 29.68 -0.79
N SER A 95 7.59 30.89 -1.33
CA SER A 95 8.80 31.36 -2.02
C SER A 95 10.00 31.64 -1.09
N GLU A 96 9.82 31.65 0.23
CA GLU A 96 10.88 31.95 1.20
C GLU A 96 11.75 30.74 1.54
N ILE A 97 11.26 29.53 1.29
CA ILE A 97 11.97 28.28 1.59
C ILE A 97 12.61 27.75 0.30
N PRO A 98 13.87 27.27 0.30
CA PRO A 98 14.43 26.60 -0.86
C PRO A 98 13.70 25.30 -1.18
N ALA A 99 13.37 25.06 -2.45
CA ALA A 99 12.66 23.87 -2.90
C ALA A 99 13.39 22.57 -2.54
N GLU A 100 14.73 22.61 -2.54
CA GLU A 100 15.63 21.51 -2.18
C GLU A 100 15.41 21.06 -0.74
N VAL A 101 15.18 22.01 0.18
CA VAL A 101 14.91 21.72 1.60
C VAL A 101 13.55 21.02 1.74
N ILE A 102 12.55 21.45 0.97
CA ILE A 102 11.23 20.82 0.93
C ILE A 102 11.32 19.41 0.35
N VAL A 103 12.00 19.22 -0.79
CA VAL A 103 12.18 17.90 -1.40
C VAL A 103 12.95 16.96 -0.47
N LEU A 104 14.03 17.44 0.15
CA LEU A 104 14.80 16.65 1.11
C LEU A 104 13.96 16.26 2.32
N SER A 105 13.25 17.21 2.93
CA SER A 105 12.40 16.94 4.10
C SER A 105 11.25 15.98 3.77
N GLN A 106 10.58 16.15 2.63
CA GLN A 106 9.54 15.21 2.17
C GLN A 106 10.11 13.82 1.90
N THR A 107 11.28 13.72 1.28
CA THR A 107 11.97 12.44 1.04
C THR A 107 12.33 11.74 2.34
N LEU A 108 12.94 12.48 3.28
CA LEU A 108 13.30 11.94 4.60
C LEU A 108 12.04 11.50 5.34
N LEU A 109 10.98 12.31 5.35
CA LEU A 109 9.71 11.99 5.98
C LEU A 109 9.11 10.72 5.35
N ALA A 110 9.00 10.65 4.03
CA ALA A 110 8.40 9.55 3.29
C ALA A 110 9.13 8.21 3.52
N VAL A 111 10.44 8.23 3.75
CA VAL A 111 11.24 7.02 3.99
C VAL A 111 11.30 6.64 5.48
N THR A 112 11.24 7.62 6.39
CA THR A 112 11.48 7.37 7.83
C THR A 112 10.20 7.33 8.66
N PHE A 113 9.58 8.47 8.95
CA PHE A 113 8.41 8.56 9.83
C PHE A 113 7.08 8.34 9.10
N GLY A 114 7.00 8.71 7.83
CA GLY A 114 5.84 8.54 6.96
C GLY A 114 5.24 7.14 6.99
N PRO A 115 6.05 6.07 6.90
CA PRO A 115 5.56 4.70 7.03
C PRO A 115 4.79 4.44 8.34
N PHE A 116 5.29 4.92 9.47
CA PHE A 116 4.67 4.70 10.78
C PHE A 116 3.42 5.56 11.00
N ILE A 117 3.40 6.79 10.45
CA ILE A 117 2.20 7.63 10.46
C ILE A 117 1.11 6.96 9.62
N ASN A 118 1.44 6.52 8.40
CA ASN A 118 0.50 5.83 7.52
C ASN A 118 0.06 4.49 8.11
N MET A 119 0.94 3.79 8.84
CA MET A 119 0.64 2.52 9.52
C MET A 119 -0.60 2.61 10.41
N LEU A 120 -0.86 3.76 11.04
CA LEU A 120 -2.04 3.96 11.89
C LEU A 120 -3.35 3.87 11.09
N PHE A 121 -3.34 4.29 9.84
CA PHE A 121 -4.51 4.23 8.95
C PHE A 121 -4.59 2.90 8.22
N THR A 122 -3.46 2.41 7.68
CA THR A 122 -3.40 1.15 6.96
C THR A 122 -3.65 -0.05 7.88
N LEU A 123 -3.40 0.06 9.19
CA LEU A 123 -3.81 -0.97 10.15
C LEU A 123 -5.31 -1.24 10.09
N GLY A 124 -6.14 -0.21 9.89
CA GLY A 124 -7.58 -0.37 9.71
C GLY A 124 -7.90 -1.29 8.53
N GLU A 125 -7.25 -1.10 7.39
CA GLU A 125 -7.44 -1.96 6.22
C GLU A 125 -6.87 -3.35 6.44
N GLU A 126 -5.63 -3.43 6.93
CA GLU A 126 -4.91 -4.70 7.09
C GLU A 126 -5.52 -5.61 8.16
N LEU A 127 -6.18 -5.05 9.18
CA LEU A 127 -7.00 -5.85 10.10
C LEU A 127 -8.15 -6.56 9.38
N GLY A 128 -8.81 -5.88 8.45
CA GLY A 128 -9.88 -6.46 7.64
C GLY A 128 -9.36 -7.48 6.63
N TRP A 129 -8.37 -7.08 5.84
CA TRP A 129 -7.90 -7.88 4.71
C TRP A 129 -7.00 -9.03 5.13
N ARG A 130 -5.96 -8.75 5.93
CA ARG A 130 -4.96 -9.74 6.34
C ARG A 130 -5.30 -10.36 7.69
N GLY A 131 -5.82 -9.57 8.63
CA GLY A 131 -6.18 -10.04 9.96
C GLY A 131 -7.44 -10.91 10.00
N PHE A 132 -8.38 -10.71 9.07
CA PHE A 132 -9.67 -11.40 9.09
C PHE A 132 -9.97 -12.17 7.80
N LEU A 133 -10.05 -11.50 6.64
CA LEU A 133 -10.49 -12.11 5.39
C LEU A 133 -9.51 -13.19 4.91
N LEU A 134 -8.22 -12.87 4.83
CA LEU A 134 -7.20 -13.79 4.32
C LEU A 134 -7.18 -15.12 5.10
N PRO A 135 -7.10 -15.16 6.45
CA PRO A 135 -7.19 -16.41 7.22
C PRO A 135 -8.41 -17.26 6.90
N LYS A 136 -9.58 -16.64 6.65
CA LYS A 136 -10.81 -17.36 6.29
C LYS A 136 -10.78 -17.93 4.87
N LEU A 137 -9.97 -17.35 3.98
CA LEU A 137 -9.77 -17.85 2.62
C LEU A 137 -8.65 -18.90 2.52
N MET A 138 -7.78 -19.01 3.52
CA MET A 138 -6.64 -19.95 3.53
C MET A 138 -6.99 -21.43 3.26
N PRO A 139 -8.17 -21.96 3.65
CA PRO A 139 -8.56 -23.33 3.28
C PRO A 139 -8.64 -23.58 1.77
N LEU A 140 -8.78 -22.53 0.95
CA LEU A 140 -8.73 -22.63 -0.52
C LEU A 140 -7.30 -22.81 -1.08
N GLY A 141 -6.29 -22.73 -0.21
CA GLY A 141 -4.87 -22.66 -0.56
C GLY A 141 -4.37 -21.22 -0.68
N GLN A 142 -3.09 -21.01 -0.32
CA GLN A 142 -2.48 -19.67 -0.22
C GLN A 142 -2.67 -18.81 -1.46
N TRP A 143 -2.43 -19.36 -2.66
CA TRP A 143 -2.55 -18.60 -3.90
C TRP A 143 -3.97 -18.10 -4.15
N LYS A 144 -4.98 -18.97 -4.00
CA LYS A 144 -6.38 -18.58 -4.18
C LYS A 144 -6.78 -17.55 -3.14
N ALA A 145 -6.41 -17.77 -1.87
CA ALA A 145 -6.72 -16.86 -0.77
C ALA A 145 -6.17 -15.45 -0.99
N VAL A 146 -4.90 -15.36 -1.39
CA VAL A 146 -4.19 -14.10 -1.63
C VAL A 146 -4.76 -13.36 -2.83
N VAL A 147 -5.04 -14.06 -3.94
CA VAL A 147 -5.61 -13.44 -5.15
C VAL A 147 -7.02 -12.94 -4.88
N ILE A 148 -7.89 -13.75 -4.25
CA ILE A 148 -9.26 -13.34 -3.91
C ILE A 148 -9.22 -12.13 -2.97
N SER A 149 -8.39 -12.16 -1.93
CA SER A 149 -8.22 -11.03 -1.02
C SER A 149 -7.76 -9.76 -1.75
N GLY A 150 -6.82 -9.88 -2.69
CA GLY A 150 -6.34 -8.75 -3.50
C GLY A 150 -7.42 -8.18 -4.42
N VAL A 151 -8.25 -9.04 -5.04
CA VAL A 151 -9.37 -8.59 -5.88
C VAL A 151 -10.42 -7.86 -5.06
N VAL A 152 -10.83 -8.41 -3.91
CA VAL A 152 -11.80 -7.76 -3.01
C VAL A 152 -11.28 -6.40 -2.55
N TRP A 153 -9.99 -6.33 -2.18
CA TRP A 153 -9.35 -5.08 -1.82
C TRP A 153 -9.31 -4.07 -2.98
N GLY A 154 -9.01 -4.51 -4.21
CA GLY A 154 -9.05 -3.64 -5.39
C GLY A 154 -10.43 -3.09 -5.70
N VAL A 155 -11.48 -3.92 -5.57
CA VAL A 155 -12.88 -3.49 -5.75
C VAL A 155 -13.30 -2.48 -4.69
N TRP A 156 -12.82 -2.61 -3.45
CA TRP A 156 -13.07 -1.65 -2.38
C TRP A 156 -12.67 -0.22 -2.75
N HIS A 157 -11.61 -0.05 -3.55
CA HIS A 157 -11.14 1.25 -4.01
C HIS A 157 -11.98 1.87 -5.13
N ALA A 158 -12.87 1.12 -5.79
CA ALA A 158 -13.58 1.56 -6.99
C ALA A 158 -14.25 2.94 -6.88
N PRO A 159 -14.93 3.32 -5.78
CA PRO A 159 -15.53 4.65 -5.66
C PRO A 159 -14.51 5.78 -5.69
N ALA A 160 -13.34 5.61 -5.04
CA ALA A 160 -12.28 6.61 -5.02
C ALA A 160 -11.58 6.71 -6.38
N ILE A 161 -11.34 5.57 -7.03
CA ILE A 161 -10.73 5.53 -8.36
C ILE A 161 -11.64 6.17 -9.42
N ALA A 162 -12.95 5.93 -9.35
CA ALA A 162 -13.93 6.58 -10.23
C ALA A 162 -13.93 8.12 -10.08
N GLN A 163 -13.53 8.64 -8.92
CA GLN A 163 -13.37 10.08 -8.66
C GLN A 163 -11.99 10.62 -9.09
N GLY A 164 -11.11 9.78 -9.63
CA GLY A 164 -9.79 10.15 -10.13
C GLY A 164 -8.63 9.89 -9.17
N HIS A 165 -8.85 9.20 -8.04
CA HIS A 165 -7.76 8.78 -7.16
C HIS A 165 -6.79 7.85 -7.91
N ASN A 166 -5.48 8.10 -7.83
CA ASN A 166 -4.37 7.40 -8.51
C ASN A 166 -4.39 7.39 -10.05
N TYR A 167 -5.57 7.40 -10.68
CA TYR A 167 -5.75 7.31 -12.13
C TYR A 167 -6.67 8.45 -12.63
N PRO A 168 -6.24 9.72 -12.53
CA PRO A 168 -7.06 10.85 -12.96
C PRO A 168 -7.40 10.75 -14.45
N GLY A 169 -8.69 10.92 -14.78
CA GLY A 169 -9.19 10.79 -16.16
C GLY A 169 -9.52 9.36 -16.61
N TYR A 170 -9.32 8.34 -15.74
CA TYR A 170 -9.56 6.93 -16.07
C TYR A 170 -10.53 6.25 -15.09
N PRO A 171 -11.81 6.65 -15.03
CA PRO A 171 -12.74 6.18 -14.01
C PRO A 171 -13.09 4.69 -14.12
N ILE A 172 -12.99 4.10 -15.31
CA ILE A 172 -13.26 2.67 -15.55
C ILE A 172 -11.94 1.90 -15.60
N LEU A 173 -11.03 2.29 -16.50
CA LEU A 173 -9.73 1.63 -16.66
C LEU A 173 -8.93 1.64 -15.36
N GLY A 174 -8.95 2.75 -14.61
CA GLY A 174 -8.29 2.87 -13.32
C GLY A 174 -8.76 1.83 -12.30
N ILE A 175 -10.04 1.43 -12.32
CA ILE A 175 -10.55 0.41 -11.39
C ILE A 175 -9.89 -0.94 -11.69
N PHE A 176 -9.79 -1.32 -12.96
CA PHE A 176 -9.08 -2.54 -13.37
C PHE A 176 -7.60 -2.48 -13.01
N MET A 177 -6.96 -1.33 -13.22
CA MET A 177 -5.56 -1.11 -12.84
C MET A 177 -5.37 -1.22 -11.33
N MET A 178 -6.29 -0.68 -10.54
CA MET A 178 -6.28 -0.78 -9.08
C MET A 178 -6.43 -2.23 -8.61
N ILE A 179 -7.28 -3.02 -9.25
CA ILE A 179 -7.40 -4.46 -8.95
C ILE A 179 -6.08 -5.18 -9.20
N ILE A 180 -5.41 -4.91 -10.33
CA ILE A 180 -4.10 -5.52 -10.63
C ILE A 180 -3.07 -5.11 -9.57
N LEU A 181 -3.00 -3.82 -9.24
CA LEU A 181 -2.12 -3.32 -8.17
C LEU A 181 -2.41 -4.02 -6.84
N CYS A 182 -3.68 -4.08 -6.42
CA CYS A 182 -4.10 -4.70 -5.17
C CYS A 182 -3.85 -6.22 -5.15
N VAL A 183 -3.81 -6.91 -6.29
CA VAL A 183 -3.39 -8.31 -6.36
C VAL A 183 -1.88 -8.45 -6.21
N LEU A 184 -1.09 -7.62 -6.89
CA LEU A 184 0.37 -7.65 -6.83
C LEU A 184 0.89 -7.23 -5.44
N LEU A 185 0.56 -6.01 -5.02
CA LEU A 185 0.86 -5.51 -3.67
C LEU A 185 0.19 -6.37 -2.60
N GLY A 186 -1.03 -6.83 -2.89
CA GLY A 186 -1.77 -7.84 -2.14
C GLY A 186 -0.92 -9.03 -1.73
N THR A 187 -0.30 -9.62 -2.74
CA THR A 187 0.55 -10.80 -2.62
C THR A 187 1.76 -10.54 -1.74
N ILE A 188 2.44 -9.40 -1.93
CA ILE A 188 3.62 -9.02 -1.15
C ILE A 188 3.26 -8.84 0.33
N ILE A 189 2.22 -8.07 0.61
CA ILE A 189 1.77 -7.82 1.99
C ILE A 189 1.27 -9.12 2.63
N SER A 190 0.52 -9.94 1.89
CA SER A 190 0.03 -11.23 2.39
C SER A 190 1.18 -12.21 2.67
N TRP A 191 2.25 -12.21 1.87
CA TRP A 191 3.47 -12.97 2.18
C TRP A 191 4.06 -12.54 3.53
N MET A 192 4.18 -11.23 3.79
CA MET A 192 4.68 -10.70 5.07
C MET A 192 3.75 -11.05 6.23
N TYR A 193 2.44 -10.94 6.04
CA TYR A 193 1.46 -11.35 7.03
C TYR A 193 1.55 -12.84 7.32
N ILE A 194 1.56 -13.72 6.32
CA ILE A 194 1.60 -15.17 6.55
C ILE A 194 2.91 -15.57 7.25
N ALA A 195 4.04 -14.94 6.89
CA ALA A 195 5.35 -15.20 7.50
C ALA A 195 5.50 -14.68 8.95
N THR A 196 4.67 -13.74 9.38
CA THR A 196 4.73 -13.15 10.74
C THR A 196 3.51 -13.46 11.59
N GLN A 197 2.41 -13.83 10.94
CA GLN A 197 1.05 -13.86 11.45
C GLN A 197 0.63 -12.56 12.18
N SER A 198 1.24 -11.44 11.80
CA SER A 198 1.09 -10.15 12.46
C SER A 198 0.46 -9.12 11.54
N PRO A 199 -0.68 -8.50 11.91
CA PRO A 199 -1.25 -7.38 11.19
C PRO A 199 -0.31 -6.16 11.13
N TRP A 200 0.60 -6.02 12.10
CA TRP A 200 1.54 -4.90 12.16
C TRP A 200 2.56 -4.92 11.03
N ALA A 201 3.06 -6.10 10.64
CA ALA A 201 3.96 -6.23 9.50
C ALA A 201 3.26 -5.82 8.19
N ALA A 202 2.00 -6.24 8.03
CA ALA A 202 1.19 -5.87 6.88
C ALA A 202 0.89 -4.35 6.86
N ALA A 203 0.48 -3.80 8.00
CA ALA A 203 0.17 -2.38 8.15
C ALA A 203 1.39 -1.51 7.89
N LEU A 204 2.57 -1.90 8.36
CA LEU A 204 3.82 -1.18 8.08
C LEU A 204 4.17 -1.24 6.59
N ALA A 205 4.00 -2.40 5.94
CA ALA A 205 4.28 -2.54 4.51
C ALA A 205 3.38 -1.66 3.65
N HIS A 206 2.08 -1.68 3.95
CA HIS A 206 1.09 -0.80 3.31
C HIS A 206 1.35 0.67 3.67
N GLY A 207 1.71 0.97 4.91
CA GLY A 207 2.02 2.32 5.37
C GLY A 207 3.24 2.91 4.65
N SER A 208 4.30 2.12 4.52
CA SER A 208 5.46 2.44 3.70
C SER A 208 5.09 2.68 2.25
N PHE A 209 4.24 1.83 1.66
CA PHE A 209 3.74 2.02 0.30
C PHE A 209 3.05 3.37 0.15
N ASN A 210 2.09 3.70 1.02
CA ASN A 210 1.36 4.97 0.95
C ASN A 210 2.28 6.18 1.16
N ALA A 211 3.27 6.08 2.04
CA ALA A 211 4.22 7.16 2.30
C ALA A 211 5.10 7.48 1.07
N ILE A 212 5.51 6.45 0.32
CA ILE A 212 6.50 6.59 -0.75
C ILE A 212 5.91 6.57 -2.17
N ALA A 213 4.64 6.18 -2.33
CA ALA A 213 4.03 5.92 -3.64
C ALA A 213 4.06 7.10 -4.59
N GLY A 214 3.92 8.32 -4.07
CA GLY A 214 3.93 9.56 -4.85
C GLY A 214 5.28 10.27 -4.89
N LEU A 215 6.29 9.81 -4.15
CA LEU A 215 7.57 10.51 -4.04
C LEU A 215 8.26 10.77 -5.39
N PRO A 216 8.28 9.84 -6.38
CA PRO A 216 8.95 10.08 -7.64
C PRO A 216 8.42 11.28 -8.42
N VAL A 217 7.16 11.64 -8.23
CA VAL A 217 6.53 12.79 -8.88
C VAL A 217 7.34 14.07 -8.61
N LEU A 218 7.96 14.20 -7.44
CA LEU A 218 8.80 15.36 -7.10
C LEU A 218 10.02 15.52 -8.02
N PHE A 219 10.48 14.44 -8.65
CA PHE A 219 11.69 14.37 -9.46
C PHE A 219 11.39 14.24 -10.97
N LEU A 220 10.14 14.47 -11.38
CA LEU A 220 9.69 14.34 -12.77
C LEU A 220 9.13 15.67 -13.29
N LYS A 221 9.44 16.02 -14.55
CA LYS A 221 8.88 17.22 -15.18
C LYS A 221 7.35 17.12 -15.24
N PRO A 222 6.60 18.23 -15.11
CA PRO A 222 5.15 18.21 -15.24
C PRO A 222 4.70 17.77 -16.64
N GLY A 223 3.47 17.26 -16.74
CA GLY A 223 2.82 16.92 -18.01
C GLY A 223 2.87 15.45 -18.43
N PHE A 224 3.48 14.57 -17.63
CA PHE A 224 3.37 13.11 -17.85
C PHE A 224 2.04 12.55 -17.31
N ASN A 225 1.68 11.38 -17.81
CA ASN A 225 0.48 10.68 -17.35
C ASN A 225 0.77 9.79 -16.14
N MET A 226 0.34 10.22 -14.96
CA MET A 226 0.54 9.52 -13.69
C MET A 226 -0.11 8.13 -13.61
N ALA A 227 -1.13 7.87 -14.44
CA ALA A 227 -1.75 6.55 -14.51
C ALA A 227 -0.79 5.49 -15.07
N PHE A 228 0.14 5.89 -15.94
CA PHE A 228 1.02 4.96 -16.66
C PHE A 228 2.47 4.96 -16.16
N GLY A 229 2.91 5.98 -15.41
CA GLY A 229 4.24 6.01 -14.82
C GLY A 229 4.39 7.03 -13.69
N GLY A 230 5.55 7.05 -13.04
CA GLY A 230 5.92 8.04 -12.04
C GLY A 230 5.29 7.87 -10.65
N THR A 231 4.56 6.78 -10.41
CA THR A 231 4.04 6.42 -9.08
C THR A 231 4.14 4.92 -8.85
N LEU A 232 4.04 4.47 -7.59
CA LEU A 232 3.94 3.04 -7.28
C LEU A 232 2.61 2.39 -7.69
N ALA A 233 1.58 3.19 -8.00
CA ALA A 233 0.31 2.67 -8.50
C ALA A 233 0.38 2.31 -9.99
N ALA A 234 1.29 2.94 -10.73
CA ALA A 234 1.41 2.81 -12.17
C ALA A 234 1.96 1.43 -12.62
N PRO A 235 1.66 1.00 -13.87
CA PRO A 235 2.19 -0.22 -14.47
C PRO A 235 3.71 -0.37 -14.45
N THR A 236 4.47 0.72 -14.48
CA THR A 236 5.94 0.67 -14.36
C THR A 236 6.39 0.05 -13.03
N ALA A 237 5.65 0.27 -11.94
CA ALA A 237 5.92 -0.35 -10.65
C ALA A 237 5.52 -1.84 -10.60
N TRP A 238 4.52 -2.24 -11.39
CA TRP A 238 4.04 -3.62 -11.42
C TRP A 238 5.12 -4.59 -11.90
N ILE A 239 6.02 -4.13 -12.79
CA ILE A 239 7.16 -4.92 -13.25
C ILE A 239 8.06 -5.29 -12.06
N GLY A 240 8.38 -4.32 -11.21
CA GLY A 240 9.18 -4.53 -10.00
C GLY A 240 8.47 -5.45 -9.00
N MET A 241 7.17 -5.25 -8.78
CA MET A 241 6.39 -6.12 -7.89
C MET A 241 6.31 -7.56 -8.41
N ALA A 242 6.02 -7.74 -9.70
CA ALA A 242 5.96 -9.05 -10.34
C ALA A 242 7.32 -9.77 -10.29
N ALA A 243 8.42 -9.04 -10.53
CA ALA A 243 9.77 -9.57 -10.40
C ALA A 243 10.07 -9.99 -8.95
N PHE A 244 9.67 -9.20 -7.96
CA PHE A 244 9.84 -9.54 -6.55
C PHE A 244 9.00 -10.78 -6.16
N ILE A 245 7.75 -10.86 -6.61
CA ILE A 245 6.89 -12.03 -6.40
C ILE A 245 7.52 -13.28 -7.06
N ALA A 246 8.00 -13.16 -8.30
CA ALA A 246 8.70 -14.25 -8.98
C ALA A 246 9.95 -14.69 -8.21
N TRP A 247 10.71 -13.75 -7.65
CA TRP A 247 11.86 -14.05 -6.78
C TRP A 247 11.43 -14.77 -5.49
N LEU A 248 10.33 -14.38 -4.85
CA LEU A 248 9.79 -15.09 -3.69
C LEU A 248 9.44 -16.55 -4.02
N VAL A 249 8.84 -16.78 -5.19
CA VAL A 249 8.49 -18.12 -5.67
C VAL A 249 9.75 -18.93 -5.99
N TRP A 250 10.68 -18.36 -6.75
CA TRP A 250 11.94 -19.01 -7.13
C TRP A 250 12.79 -19.40 -5.92
N THR A 251 12.84 -18.54 -4.90
CA THR A 251 13.55 -18.80 -3.64
C THR A 251 12.75 -19.62 -2.63
N LYS A 252 11.58 -20.15 -3.02
CA LYS A 252 10.68 -20.97 -2.18
C LYS A 252 10.25 -20.28 -0.88
N ARG A 253 10.21 -18.94 -0.89
CA ARG A 253 9.70 -18.11 0.22
C ARG A 253 8.20 -17.91 0.14
N PHE A 254 7.59 -18.17 -1.02
CA PHE A 254 6.16 -18.14 -1.23
C PHE A 254 5.72 -19.29 -2.17
N PRO A 255 4.65 -20.06 -1.86
CA PRO A 255 3.83 -20.00 -0.66
C PRO A 255 4.64 -20.31 0.62
N VAL A 256 4.27 -19.65 1.72
CA VAL A 256 5.00 -19.76 2.99
C VAL A 256 4.74 -21.14 3.60
N GLN A 257 5.79 -21.86 4.00
CA GLN A 257 5.63 -23.11 4.73
C GLN A 257 5.15 -22.80 6.15
N ILE A 258 3.88 -23.11 6.46
CA ILE A 258 3.31 -22.94 7.78
C ILE A 258 3.70 -24.18 8.59
N GLN A 259 4.62 -24.03 9.54
CA GLN A 259 4.90 -25.11 10.48
C GLN A 259 3.68 -25.27 11.41
N PRO A 260 3.21 -26.50 11.68
CA PRO A 260 2.22 -26.73 12.72
C PRO A 260 2.77 -26.21 14.05
N ASP A 261 1.96 -25.42 14.76
CA ASP A 261 2.26 -25.00 16.12
C ASP A 261 2.36 -26.24 17.03
N GLU A 262 3.38 -26.31 17.90
CA GLU A 262 3.54 -27.35 18.94
C GLU A 262 2.33 -27.44 19.90
N THR A 263 1.43 -26.45 19.89
CA THR A 263 0.18 -26.40 20.66
C THR A 263 -1.08 -26.81 19.88
N GLY A 264 -0.97 -27.23 18.61
CA GLY A 264 -2.10 -27.77 17.85
C GLY A 264 -3.22 -26.77 17.51
N THR A 265 -3.00 -25.46 17.67
CA THR A 265 -3.96 -24.41 17.28
C THR A 265 -3.64 -23.75 15.94
N GLY A 266 -2.84 -24.41 15.12
CA GLY A 266 -2.66 -24.07 13.72
C GLY A 266 -3.99 -24.19 12.97
N ILE A 267 -4.26 -23.23 12.09
CA ILE A 267 -5.42 -23.15 11.19
C ILE A 267 -5.83 -24.58 10.79
N ALA A 268 -6.97 -25.04 11.32
CA ALA A 268 -7.46 -26.39 11.08
C ALA A 268 -7.46 -26.65 9.58
N GLN A 269 -6.62 -27.60 9.17
CA GLN A 269 -6.76 -28.28 7.91
C GLN A 269 -7.78 -29.39 8.17
N ASP A 270 -9.06 -29.08 7.98
CA ASP A 270 -10.11 -30.06 7.72
C ASP A 270 -10.75 -29.71 6.36
#